data_AF-A0A950MFP5-F1
#
_entry.id   AF-A0A950MFP5-F1
#
_cell.length_a   1.000
_cell.length_b   1.000
_cell.length_c   1.000
_cell.angle_alpha   90.00
_cell.angle_beta   90.00
_cell.angle_gamma   90.00
#
_symmetry.space_group_name_H-M   'P 1'
#
loop_
_entity.id
_entity.type
_entity.pdbx_description
1 polymer ?
#
loop_
_entity_poly.entity_id
_entity_poly.type
_entity_poly.pdbx_seq_one_letter_code
_entity_poly.pdbx_strand_id
1 'polypeptide(L)'
;LETRGQSLIDALSRRRAEASDVLDFERAAEIHARIAKVEAAAALASPAVHALASLNGVIVQPAAEEGNVSLFLLNRGSLAGPVLYSVAGMRHHNEQSGSSSLFAHPASLAPVPLDAPPLVQLAARDELEARLDSALNSLVARSAKTARRIADHLSLFSRWYYRPQAQRMGEVVFQAASEQSRKQLMRAISRVYRQSVAGDAIQPISASASPAS
;
A
#
# COMPACT_ATOMS: atom_id res chain seq x y z
N LEU A 1 0.55 23.56 -0.51
CA LEU A 1 1.38 23.05 -1.63
C LEU A 1 0.53 22.12 -2.48
N GLU A 2 -0.35 22.68 -3.32
CA GLU A 2 -1.44 21.91 -3.94
C GLU A 2 -0.98 20.92 -5.03
N THR A 3 0.20 21.09 -5.59
CA THR A 3 0.59 20.31 -6.77
C THR A 3 2.05 19.86 -6.77
N ARG A 4 2.78 19.67 -5.66
CA ARG A 4 4.21 19.25 -5.68
C ARG A 4 5.09 19.97 -6.74
N GLY A 5 4.85 21.27 -6.99
CA GLY A 5 5.53 22.00 -8.06
C GLY A 5 5.05 21.71 -9.49
N GLN A 6 4.14 20.76 -9.72
CA GLN A 6 3.58 20.40 -11.03
C GLN A 6 2.95 21.60 -11.76
N SER A 7 2.13 22.42 -11.08
CA SER A 7 1.61 23.66 -11.69
C SER A 7 2.73 24.63 -12.11
N LEU A 8 3.83 24.69 -11.34
CA LEU A 8 5.01 25.48 -11.68
C LEU A 8 5.79 24.86 -12.84
N ILE A 9 5.93 23.53 -12.88
CA ILE A 9 6.55 22.75 -13.96
C ILE A 9 5.76 22.93 -15.26
N ASP A 10 4.44 22.85 -15.21
CA ASP A 10 3.56 23.01 -16.38
C ASP A 10 3.59 24.45 -16.91
N ALA A 11 3.66 25.44 -16.01
CA ALA A 11 3.82 26.84 -16.40
C ALA A 11 5.20 27.12 -17.01
N LEU A 12 6.27 26.56 -16.42
CA LEU A 12 7.63 26.68 -16.97
C LEU A 12 7.78 25.90 -18.29
N SER A 13 7.11 24.75 -18.44
CA SER A 13 7.12 23.96 -19.67
C SER A 13 6.46 24.70 -20.83
N ARG A 14 5.34 25.39 -20.56
CA ARG A 14 4.71 26.29 -21.53
C ARG A 14 5.64 27.43 -21.94
N ARG A 15 6.25 28.12 -20.98
CA ARG A 15 7.22 29.19 -21.26
C ARG A 15 8.46 28.70 -22.02
N ARG A 16 8.90 27.46 -21.78
CA ARG A 16 9.98 26.83 -22.55
C ARG A 16 9.58 26.63 -24.02
N ALA A 17 8.37 26.10 -24.25
CA ALA A 17 7.83 25.91 -25.59
C ALA A 17 7.71 27.25 -26.34
N GLU A 18 7.16 28.27 -25.69
CA GLU A 18 7.06 29.63 -26.25
C GLU A 18 8.44 30.22 -26.60
N ALA A 19 9.46 30.02 -25.75
CA ALA A 19 10.83 30.48 -26.05
C ALA A 19 11.47 29.71 -27.21
N SER A 20 11.22 28.40 -27.31
CA SER A 20 11.66 27.60 -28.47
C SER A 20 10.95 28.00 -29.76
N ASP A 21 9.66 28.34 -29.71
CA ASP A 21 8.88 28.77 -30.88
C ASP A 21 9.39 30.10 -31.47
N VAL A 22 9.93 30.98 -30.62
CA VAL A 22 10.56 32.25 -31.03
C VAL A 22 12.06 32.09 -31.31
N LEU A 23 12.57 30.85 -31.36
CA LEU A 23 13.98 30.50 -31.60
C LEU A 23 14.98 31.04 -30.55
N ASP A 24 14.50 31.37 -29.35
CA ASP A 24 15.31 31.81 -28.21
C ASP A 24 15.77 30.58 -27.39
N PHE A 25 16.79 29.89 -27.92
CA PHE A 25 17.30 28.65 -27.33
C PHE A 25 18.09 28.88 -26.03
N GLU A 26 18.72 30.04 -25.84
CA GLU A 26 19.40 30.38 -24.60
C GLU A 26 18.39 30.45 -23.44
N ARG A 27 17.29 31.19 -23.65
CA ARG A 27 16.21 31.31 -22.67
C ARG A 27 15.47 30.00 -22.46
N ALA A 28 15.26 29.20 -23.52
CA ALA A 28 14.68 27.86 -23.39
C ALA A 28 15.56 26.93 -22.53
N ALA A 29 16.89 26.99 -22.67
CA ALA A 29 17.83 26.20 -21.87
C ALA A 29 17.82 26.61 -20.39
N GLU A 30 17.78 27.91 -20.08
CA GLU A 30 17.66 28.41 -18.71
C GLU A 30 16.37 27.94 -18.03
N ILE A 31 15.24 28.03 -18.74
CA ILE A 31 13.94 27.56 -18.24
C ILE A 31 13.98 26.05 -18.02
N HIS A 32 14.59 25.29 -18.93
CA HIS A 32 14.73 23.84 -18.78
C HIS A 32 15.58 23.47 -17.55
N ALA A 33 16.72 24.14 -17.34
CA ALA A 33 17.53 23.95 -16.13
C ALA A 33 16.75 24.28 -14.85
N ARG A 34 15.84 25.27 -14.91
CA ARG A 34 14.96 25.63 -13.80
C ARG A 34 13.88 24.58 -13.55
N ILE A 35 13.32 23.97 -14.60
CA ILE A 35 12.39 22.83 -14.48
C ILE A 35 13.10 21.66 -13.78
N ALA A 36 14.31 21.28 -14.22
CA ALA A 36 15.06 20.18 -13.61
C ALA A 36 15.33 20.41 -12.11
N LYS A 37 15.65 21.65 -11.70
CA LYS A 37 15.82 22.02 -10.29
C LYS A 37 14.52 21.87 -9.48
N VAL A 38 13.39 22.27 -10.05
CA VAL A 38 12.07 22.14 -9.39
C VAL A 38 11.68 20.68 -9.26
N GLU A 39 11.92 19.86 -10.28
CA GLU A 39 11.69 18.41 -10.25
C GLU A 39 12.56 17.73 -9.19
N ALA A 40 13.85 18.07 -9.10
CA ALA A 40 14.74 17.56 -8.07
C ALA A 40 14.27 17.92 -6.64
N ALA A 41 13.84 19.16 -6.43
CA ALA A 41 13.28 19.59 -5.15
C ALA A 41 11.94 18.88 -4.83
N ALA A 42 11.08 18.70 -5.84
CA ALA A 42 9.82 17.97 -5.69
C ALA A 42 10.03 16.48 -5.39
N ALA A 43 11.10 15.87 -5.92
CA ALA A 43 11.46 14.48 -5.64
C ALA A 43 11.86 14.25 -4.18
N LEU A 44 12.36 15.27 -3.48
CA LEU A 44 12.68 15.21 -2.05
C LEU A 44 11.42 15.26 -1.15
N ALA A 45 10.26 15.67 -1.68
CA ALA A 45 9.03 15.76 -0.90
C ALA A 45 8.43 14.37 -0.64
N SER A 46 8.16 14.07 0.63
CA SER A 46 7.56 12.80 1.05
C SER A 46 6.20 12.56 0.34
N PRO A 47 5.87 11.31 -0.03
CA PRO A 47 4.59 10.95 -0.64
C PRO A 47 3.33 11.25 0.18
N ALA A 48 3.43 11.68 1.43
CA ALA A 48 2.28 12.17 2.20
C ALA A 48 2.03 13.68 2.09
N VAL A 49 2.97 14.43 1.50
CA VAL A 49 2.88 15.90 1.39
C VAL A 49 2.19 16.26 0.07
N HIS A 50 0.86 16.27 0.10
CA HIS A 50 0.00 16.63 -1.03
C HIS A 50 -1.04 17.68 -0.63
N ALA A 51 -1.72 18.25 -1.63
CA ALA A 51 -2.97 18.94 -1.35
C ALA A 51 -3.91 18.01 -0.60
N LEU A 52 -4.63 18.53 0.37
CA LEU A 52 -5.66 17.77 1.07
C LEU A 52 -6.66 17.14 0.09
N ALA A 53 -6.98 17.84 -1.01
CA ALA A 53 -7.89 17.38 -2.06
C ALA A 53 -7.36 16.20 -2.91
N SER A 54 -6.04 15.98 -2.95
CA SER A 54 -5.38 14.90 -3.70
C SER A 54 -4.77 13.82 -2.80
N LEU A 55 -4.86 13.98 -1.48
CA LEU A 55 -4.40 13.00 -0.50
C LEU A 55 -5.36 11.81 -0.45
N ASN A 56 -5.15 10.87 -1.36
CA ASN A 56 -5.91 9.63 -1.47
C ASN A 56 -4.98 8.41 -1.36
N GLY A 57 -5.36 7.44 -0.55
CA GLY A 57 -4.59 6.21 -0.37
C GLY A 57 -5.37 5.14 0.39
N VAL A 58 -4.85 3.93 0.36
CA VAL A 58 -5.37 2.80 1.15
C VAL A 58 -4.29 2.39 2.14
N ILE A 59 -4.65 2.35 3.41
CA ILE A 59 -3.81 1.89 4.50
C ILE A 59 -4.23 0.45 4.79
N VAL A 60 -3.25 -0.45 4.80
CA VAL A 60 -3.40 -1.86 5.12
C VAL A 60 -2.78 -2.10 6.48
N GLN A 61 -3.53 -2.67 7.41
CA GLN A 61 -3.07 -3.03 8.75
C GLN A 61 -3.34 -4.51 9.04
N PRO A 62 -2.57 -5.12 9.96
CA PRO A 62 -2.93 -6.42 10.52
C PRO A 62 -4.35 -6.40 11.09
N ALA A 63 -5.12 -7.46 10.86
CA ALA A 63 -6.39 -7.66 11.55
C ALA A 63 -6.19 -8.61 12.74
N ALA A 64 -7.09 -8.53 13.73
CA ALA A 64 -7.13 -9.48 14.84
C ALA A 64 -7.74 -10.84 14.42
N GLU A 65 -8.55 -10.85 13.36
CA GLU A 65 -9.09 -12.08 12.79
C GLU A 65 -8.07 -12.77 11.89
N GLU A 66 -7.86 -14.06 12.10
CA GLU A 66 -6.99 -14.89 11.28
C GLU A 66 -7.47 -14.91 9.82
N GLY A 67 -6.52 -14.95 8.88
CA GLY A 67 -6.84 -14.94 7.44
C GLY A 67 -7.39 -13.62 6.90
N ASN A 68 -7.41 -12.54 7.69
CA ASN A 68 -7.90 -11.23 7.30
C ASN A 68 -6.84 -10.12 7.47
N VAL A 69 -6.99 -9.04 6.71
CA VAL A 69 -6.30 -7.76 6.93
C VAL A 69 -7.31 -6.63 7.06
N SER A 70 -6.96 -5.57 7.78
CA SER A 70 -7.80 -4.39 7.93
C SER A 70 -7.43 -3.34 6.89
N LEU A 71 -8.41 -2.89 6.11
CA LEU A 71 -8.27 -1.81 5.14
C LEU A 71 -8.91 -0.52 5.65
N PHE A 72 -8.17 0.57 5.55
CA PHE A 72 -8.66 1.93 5.77
C PHE A 72 -8.46 2.76 4.50
N LEU A 73 -9.50 3.48 4.10
CA LEU A 73 -9.44 4.40 2.97
C LEU A 73 -9.13 5.81 3.49
N LEU A 74 -8.05 6.40 3.02
CA LEU A 74 -7.78 7.83 3.13
C LEU A 74 -8.32 8.49 1.86
N ASN A 75 -9.38 9.29 2.00
CA ASN A 75 -10.01 10.02 0.90
C ASN A 75 -10.08 11.51 1.26
N ARG A 76 -9.33 12.34 0.53
CA ARG A 76 -9.21 13.78 0.75
C ARG A 76 -8.93 14.15 2.22
N GLY A 77 -8.05 13.39 2.87
CA GLY A 77 -7.70 13.54 4.29
C GLY A 77 -8.73 13.02 5.30
N SER A 78 -9.86 12.48 4.87
CA SER A 78 -10.74 11.72 5.76
C SER A 78 -10.38 10.24 5.73
N LEU A 79 -10.19 9.64 6.89
CA LEU A 79 -10.10 8.20 7.05
C LEU A 79 -11.50 7.59 7.12
N ALA A 80 -11.69 6.47 6.43
CA ALA A 80 -12.84 5.58 6.57
C ALA A 80 -12.32 4.16 6.81
N GLY A 81 -12.92 3.42 7.75
CA GLY A 81 -12.51 2.05 8.05
C GLY A 81 -12.93 1.62 9.46
N PRO A 82 -12.53 0.40 9.87
CA PRO A 82 -11.91 -0.64 9.04
C PRO A 82 -12.93 -1.37 8.15
N VAL A 83 -12.46 -1.99 7.06
CA VAL A 83 -13.10 -3.15 6.41
C VAL A 83 -12.12 -4.30 6.44
N LEU A 84 -12.63 -5.48 6.79
CA LEU A 84 -11.83 -6.71 6.76
C LEU A 84 -11.78 -7.23 5.33
N TYR A 85 -10.57 -7.53 4.87
CA TYR A 85 -10.31 -8.16 3.58
C TYR A 85 -9.72 -9.54 3.83
N SER A 86 -10.41 -10.57 3.33
CA SER A 86 -9.94 -11.95 3.43
C SER A 86 -8.83 -12.23 2.44
N VAL A 87 -7.71 -12.73 2.96
CA VAL A 87 -6.56 -13.19 2.16
C VAL A 87 -6.72 -14.65 1.71
N ALA A 88 -7.85 -15.30 2.02
CA ALA A 88 -8.15 -16.65 1.56
C ALA A 88 -8.04 -16.74 0.02
N GLY A 89 -7.28 -17.74 -0.44
CA GLY A 89 -7.02 -17.99 -1.85
C GLY A 89 -5.89 -17.14 -2.46
N MET A 90 -5.23 -16.26 -1.70
CA MET A 90 -4.09 -15.48 -2.19
C MET A 90 -2.79 -16.30 -2.23
N ARG A 91 -2.05 -16.17 -3.34
CA ARG A 91 -0.66 -16.64 -3.42
C ARG A 91 0.26 -15.68 -2.68
N HIS A 92 0.62 -16.04 -1.46
CA HIS A 92 1.71 -15.37 -0.75
C HIS A 92 3.03 -15.96 -1.25
N HIS A 93 3.75 -15.28 -2.15
CA HIS A 93 5.08 -15.76 -2.58
C HIS A 93 5.97 -16.00 -1.36
N ASN A 94 6.45 -17.22 -1.20
CA ASN A 94 7.41 -17.57 -0.16
C ASN A 94 8.82 -17.21 -0.66
N GLU A 95 9.61 -16.52 0.16
CA GLU A 95 11.02 -16.24 -0.15
C GLU A 95 11.90 -17.51 -0.10
N GLN A 96 11.37 -18.63 0.41
CA GLN A 96 12.03 -19.95 0.30
C GLN A 96 11.95 -20.58 -1.09
N SER A 97 11.30 -19.96 -2.08
CA SER A 97 11.40 -20.35 -3.50
C SER A 97 12.73 -19.94 -4.17
N GLY A 98 13.80 -19.83 -3.39
CA GLY A 98 15.18 -19.63 -3.86
C GLY A 98 16.10 -20.82 -3.61
N SER A 99 15.71 -21.82 -2.81
CA SER A 99 16.51 -23.05 -2.70
C SER A 99 16.05 -24.05 -3.75
N SER A 100 16.61 -23.91 -4.95
CA SER A 100 16.71 -25.02 -5.89
C SER A 100 17.63 -26.07 -5.30
N SER A 101 17.15 -26.87 -4.35
CA SER A 101 17.69 -28.22 -4.18
C SER A 101 17.22 -29.05 -5.38
N LEU A 102 17.92 -28.90 -6.50
CA LEU A 102 17.87 -29.75 -7.69
C LEU A 102 18.32 -31.20 -7.42
N PHE A 103 18.49 -31.58 -6.15
CA PHE A 103 18.78 -32.92 -5.66
C PHE A 103 17.67 -33.40 -4.71
N ALA A 104 16.41 -33.28 -5.13
CA ALA A 104 15.34 -34.05 -4.52
C ALA A 104 15.54 -35.52 -4.94
N HIS A 105 16.00 -36.32 -3.99
CA HIS A 105 16.18 -37.75 -4.10
C HIS A 105 14.85 -38.40 -4.53
N PRO A 106 14.85 -39.48 -5.34
CA PRO A 106 13.64 -40.14 -5.80
C PRO A 106 12.96 -40.88 -4.65
N ALA A 107 12.23 -40.15 -3.80
CA ALA A 107 11.36 -40.72 -2.80
C ALA A 107 10.01 -41.04 -3.46
N SER A 108 9.83 -42.33 -3.74
CA SER A 108 8.56 -43.05 -3.82
C SER A 108 7.28 -42.20 -3.80
N LEU A 109 6.68 -42.00 -4.98
CA LEU A 109 5.35 -41.43 -5.15
C LEU A 109 4.32 -42.38 -4.52
N ALA A 110 3.92 -42.11 -3.29
CA ALA A 110 2.67 -42.64 -2.76
C ALA A 110 1.51 -41.97 -3.53
N PRO A 111 0.61 -42.73 -4.15
CA PRO A 111 -0.50 -42.16 -4.90
C PRO A 111 -1.41 -41.36 -3.95
N VAL A 112 -1.47 -40.05 -4.15
CA VAL A 112 -2.43 -39.18 -3.46
C VAL A 112 -3.83 -39.50 -4.01
N PRO A 113 -4.78 -39.93 -3.16
CA PRO A 113 -6.15 -40.18 -3.60
C PRO A 113 -6.77 -38.92 -4.22
N LEU A 114 -7.41 -39.08 -5.38
CA LEU A 114 -8.02 -38.01 -6.19
C LEU A 114 -9.27 -37.36 -5.55
N ASP A 115 -9.74 -37.85 -4.40
CA ASP A 115 -10.98 -37.41 -3.72
C ASP A 115 -10.77 -36.53 -2.48
N ALA A 116 -9.56 -36.02 -2.24
CA ALA A 116 -9.38 -34.99 -1.23
C ALA A 116 -9.94 -33.65 -1.74
N PRO A 117 -10.85 -32.96 -1.00
CA PRO A 117 -11.25 -31.61 -1.37
C PRO A 117 -9.97 -30.76 -1.47
N PRO A 118 -9.80 -29.92 -2.51
CA PRO A 118 -8.56 -29.22 -2.74
C PRO A 118 -8.24 -28.36 -1.52
N LEU A 119 -7.17 -28.73 -0.81
CA LEU A 119 -6.62 -27.95 0.29
C LEU A 119 -6.23 -26.58 -0.28
N VAL A 120 -7.05 -25.57 0.04
CA VAL A 120 -6.93 -24.17 -0.37
C VAL A 120 -6.97 -23.98 -1.89
N GLN A 121 -8.18 -23.93 -2.45
CA GLN A 121 -8.38 -23.51 -3.83
C GLN A 121 -7.88 -22.06 -4.00
N LEU A 122 -6.85 -21.91 -4.83
CA LEU A 122 -6.30 -20.61 -5.17
C LEU A 122 -7.37 -19.82 -5.92
N ALA A 123 -7.75 -18.68 -5.36
CA ALA A 123 -8.72 -17.80 -6.00
C ALA A 123 -8.13 -17.27 -7.30
N ALA A 124 -8.98 -17.10 -8.31
CA ALA A 124 -8.55 -16.41 -9.52
C ALA A 124 -8.17 -14.97 -9.16
N ARG A 125 -7.18 -14.40 -9.86
CA ARG A 125 -6.74 -13.02 -9.60
C ARG A 125 -7.91 -12.03 -9.71
N ASP A 126 -8.79 -12.25 -10.67
CA ASP A 126 -9.95 -11.40 -10.92
C ASP A 126 -10.96 -11.43 -9.77
N GLU A 127 -11.12 -12.58 -9.10
CA GLU A 127 -11.98 -12.71 -7.90
C GLU A 127 -11.42 -11.91 -6.72
N LEU A 128 -10.10 -11.95 -6.54
CA LEU A 128 -9.42 -11.18 -5.50
C LEU A 128 -9.50 -9.67 -5.76
N GLU A 129 -9.33 -9.25 -7.02
CA GLU A 129 -9.50 -7.86 -7.42
C GLU A 129 -10.96 -7.39 -7.24
N ALA A 130 -11.95 -8.22 -7.61
CA ALA A 130 -13.36 -7.92 -7.39
C ALA A 130 -13.72 -7.79 -5.90
N ARG A 131 -13.17 -8.68 -5.05
CA ARG A 131 -13.32 -8.60 -3.58
C ARG A 131 -12.73 -7.30 -3.04
N LEU A 132 -11.56 -6.90 -3.55
CA LEU A 132 -10.89 -5.67 -3.16
C LEU A 132 -11.70 -4.44 -3.57
N ASP A 133 -12.19 -4.40 -4.81
CA ASP A 133 -13.02 -3.29 -5.30
C ASP A 133 -14.32 -3.17 -4.49
N SER A 134 -14.97 -4.29 -4.13
CA SER A 134 -16.13 -4.30 -3.23
C SER A 134 -15.80 -3.70 -1.85
N ALA A 135 -14.68 -4.12 -1.25
CA ALA A 135 -14.21 -3.58 0.02
C ALA A 135 -13.95 -2.07 -0.06
N LEU A 136 -13.27 -1.60 -1.11
CA LEU A 136 -12.99 -0.18 -1.32
C LEU A 136 -14.26 0.63 -1.56
N ASN A 137 -15.22 0.13 -2.34
CA ASN A 137 -16.50 0.79 -2.56
C ASN A 137 -17.29 0.97 -1.25
N SER A 138 -17.27 -0.03 -0.37
CA SER A 138 -17.88 0.08 0.97
C SER A 138 -17.22 1.16 1.83
N LEU A 139 -15.91 1.38 1.68
CA LEU A 139 -15.17 2.41 2.41
C LEU A 139 -15.47 3.81 1.85
N VAL A 140 -15.57 3.94 0.53
CA VAL A 140 -15.95 5.20 -0.14
C VAL A 140 -17.31 5.67 0.35
N ALA A 141 -18.30 4.75 0.41
CA ALA A 141 -19.65 5.04 0.88
C ALA A 141 -19.69 5.53 2.34
N ARG A 142 -18.75 5.07 3.19
CA ARG A 142 -18.67 5.46 4.61
C ARG A 142 -17.84 6.73 4.86
N SER A 143 -17.24 7.34 3.83
CA SER A 143 -16.37 8.50 4.00
C SER A 143 -17.17 9.79 4.31
N ALA A 144 -17.29 10.13 5.60
CA ALA A 144 -17.95 11.35 6.06
C ALA A 144 -16.99 12.56 6.11
N LYS A 145 -17.38 13.69 5.51
CA LYS A 145 -16.48 14.83 5.21
C LYS A 145 -16.82 16.09 6.02
N THR A 146 -16.62 16.06 7.33
CA THR A 146 -16.73 17.26 8.18
C THR A 146 -15.34 17.83 8.47
N ALA A 147 -15.18 19.16 8.45
CA ALA A 147 -13.89 19.82 8.67
C ALA A 147 -13.19 19.41 9.98
N ARG A 148 -13.93 19.35 11.10
CA ARG A 148 -13.41 18.89 12.40
C ARG A 148 -12.92 17.44 12.33
N ARG A 149 -13.73 16.56 11.76
CA ARG A 149 -13.40 15.14 11.58
C ARG A 149 -12.19 14.94 10.66
N ILE A 150 -12.03 15.78 9.63
CA ILE A 150 -10.86 15.78 8.75
C ILE A 150 -9.60 16.16 9.53
N ALA A 151 -9.64 17.21 10.36
CA ALA A 151 -8.50 17.61 11.19
C ALA A 151 -8.07 16.47 12.14
N ASP A 152 -9.03 15.83 12.81
CA ASP A 152 -8.78 14.68 13.69
C ASP A 152 -8.15 13.52 12.90
N HIS A 153 -8.72 13.15 11.75
CA HIS A 153 -8.21 12.08 10.90
C HIS A 153 -6.79 12.35 10.36
N LEU A 154 -6.50 13.59 9.96
CA LEU A 154 -5.16 13.99 9.53
C LEU A 154 -4.14 13.91 10.67
N SER A 155 -4.55 14.26 11.89
CA SER A 155 -3.68 14.14 13.07
C SER A 155 -3.30 12.68 13.36
N LEU A 156 -4.27 11.76 13.22
CA LEU A 156 -4.03 10.32 13.37
C LEU A 156 -3.14 9.78 12.26
N PHE A 157 -3.43 10.18 11.01
CA PHE A 157 -2.65 9.78 9.85
C PHE A 157 -1.21 10.27 9.94
N SER A 158 -0.96 11.54 10.26
CA SER A 158 0.38 12.09 10.34
C SER A 158 1.21 11.43 11.45
N ARG A 159 0.62 11.23 12.63
CA ARG A 159 1.25 10.51 13.74
C ARG A 159 1.62 9.08 13.36
N TRP A 160 0.79 8.39 12.58
CA TRP A 160 1.09 7.04 12.08
C TRP A 160 2.13 7.06 10.94
N TYR A 161 2.00 7.97 9.98
CA TYR A 161 2.82 8.06 8.78
C TYR A 161 4.23 8.61 9.02
N TYR A 162 4.46 9.38 10.09
CA TYR A 162 5.81 9.85 10.45
C TYR A 162 6.45 9.03 11.57
N ARG A 163 5.77 7.98 12.06
CA ARG A 163 6.37 7.05 13.01
C ARG A 163 7.56 6.32 12.37
N PRO A 164 8.66 6.05 13.12
CA PRO A 164 9.77 5.24 12.63
C PRO A 164 9.27 3.92 12.05
N GLN A 165 9.83 3.49 10.91
CA GLN A 165 9.31 2.36 10.16
C GLN A 165 9.29 1.05 10.98
N ALA A 166 10.28 0.85 11.86
CA ALA A 166 10.34 -0.30 12.76
C ALA A 166 9.17 -0.38 13.76
N GLN A 167 8.50 0.74 14.04
CA GLN A 167 7.35 0.82 14.95
C GLN A 167 6.03 1.07 14.20
N ARG A 168 6.07 1.10 12.86
CA ARG A 168 4.89 1.34 12.04
C ARG A 168 4.23 0.01 11.72
N MET A 169 3.05 -0.20 12.27
CA MET A 169 2.19 -1.31 11.87
C MET A 169 1.44 -0.96 10.59
N GLY A 170 1.61 -1.80 9.57
CA GLY A 170 0.90 -1.68 8.30
C GLY A 170 1.63 -0.86 7.23
N GLU A 171 1.05 -0.84 6.04
CA GLU A 171 1.58 -0.16 4.84
C GLU A 171 0.52 0.78 4.25
N VAL A 172 0.96 1.84 3.56
CA VAL A 172 0.06 2.73 2.80
C VAL A 172 0.43 2.72 1.32
N VAL A 173 -0.59 2.59 0.47
CA VAL A 173 -0.47 2.73 -0.98
C VAL A 173 -1.25 3.97 -1.40
N PHE A 174 -0.55 4.97 -1.91
CA PHE A 174 -1.16 6.19 -2.43
C PHE A 174 -1.67 5.99 -3.86
N GLN A 175 -2.62 6.82 -4.29
CA GLN A 175 -3.18 6.80 -5.64
C GLN A 175 -3.83 5.46 -6.03
N ALA A 176 -4.62 4.87 -5.13
CA ALA A 176 -5.21 3.52 -5.28
C ALA A 176 -6.14 3.33 -6.51
N ALA A 177 -6.45 4.38 -7.27
CA ALA A 177 -7.34 4.32 -8.43
C ALA A 177 -6.70 3.74 -9.71
N SER A 178 -5.35 3.61 -9.78
CA SER A 178 -4.68 3.07 -10.97
C SER A 178 -4.54 1.55 -10.93
N GLU A 179 -4.50 0.88 -12.09
CA GLU A 179 -4.26 -0.57 -12.18
C GLU A 179 -2.92 -0.98 -11.53
N GLN A 180 -1.89 -0.14 -11.68
CA GLN A 180 -0.59 -0.35 -11.04
C GLN A 180 -0.69 -0.27 -9.51
N SER A 181 -1.52 0.63 -8.99
CA SER A 181 -1.79 0.74 -7.56
C SER A 181 -2.55 -0.46 -7.02
N ARG A 182 -3.44 -1.10 -7.80
CA ARG A 182 -4.09 -2.36 -7.40
C ARG A 182 -3.08 -3.47 -7.18
N LYS A 183 -2.15 -3.67 -8.12
CA LYS A 183 -1.07 -4.66 -7.99
C LYS A 183 -0.19 -4.36 -6.77
N GLN A 184 0.12 -3.08 -6.53
CA GLN A 184 0.86 -2.67 -5.34
C GLN A 184 0.10 -2.95 -4.04
N LEU A 185 -1.22 -2.70 -4.03
CA LEU A 185 -2.08 -2.94 -2.88
C LEU A 185 -2.17 -4.44 -2.55
N MET A 186 -2.31 -5.30 -3.55
CA MET A 186 -2.30 -6.76 -3.36
C MET A 186 -0.97 -7.26 -2.78
N ARG A 187 0.15 -6.68 -3.22
CA ARG A 187 1.48 -6.99 -2.67
C ARG A 187 1.62 -6.48 -1.23
N ALA A 188 1.10 -5.30 -0.93
CA ALA A 188 1.08 -4.73 0.41
C ALA A 188 0.24 -5.60 1.37
N ILE A 189 -0.96 -6.02 0.96
CA ILE A 189 -1.81 -6.97 1.71
C ILE A 189 -1.05 -8.25 2.03
N SER A 190 -0.38 -8.84 1.04
CA SER A 190 0.41 -10.06 1.24
C SER A 190 1.63 -9.86 2.16
N ARG A 191 2.25 -8.67 2.17
CA ARG A 191 3.37 -8.37 3.09
C ARG A 191 2.88 -8.16 4.51
N VAL A 192 1.83 -7.36 4.70
CA VAL A 192 1.26 -7.05 6.03
C VAL A 192 0.73 -8.31 6.69
N TYR A 193 0.02 -9.17 5.94
CA TYR A 193 -0.45 -10.45 6.45
C TYR A 193 0.70 -11.39 6.86
N ARG A 194 1.78 -11.46 6.07
CA ARG A 194 2.95 -12.28 6.44
C ARG A 194 3.67 -11.74 7.66
N GLN A 195 3.81 -10.43 7.77
CA GLN A 195 4.42 -9.78 8.94
C GLN A 195 3.59 -10.01 10.21
N SER A 196 2.26 -10.03 10.11
CA SER A 196 1.41 -10.34 11.27
C SER A 196 1.54 -11.80 11.69
N VAL A 197 1.52 -12.74 10.75
CA VAL A 197 1.71 -14.18 11.05
C VAL A 197 3.11 -14.46 11.61
N ALA A 198 4.16 -13.84 11.05
CA ALA A 198 5.53 -13.97 11.56
C ALA A 198 5.70 -13.32 12.94
N GLY A 199 5.02 -12.21 13.22
CA GLY A 199 5.03 -11.55 14.52
C GLY A 199 4.33 -12.37 15.61
N ASP A 200 3.28 -13.11 15.24
CA ASP A 200 2.54 -14.00 16.15
C ASP A 200 3.35 -15.25 16.50
N ALA A 201 4.12 -15.79 15.54
CA ALA A 201 5.02 -16.92 15.77
C ALA A 201 6.21 -16.61 16.71
N ILE A 202 6.47 -15.35 17.06
CA ILE A 202 7.62 -14.92 17.89
C ILE A 202 7.21 -14.65 19.36
N GLN A 203 5.98 -14.90 19.79
CA GLN A 203 5.66 -14.84 21.23
C GLN A 203 5.93 -16.20 21.92
N PRO A 204 7.03 -16.37 22.68
CA PRO A 204 7.15 -17.51 23.59
C PRO A 204 6.11 -17.35 24.70
N ILE A 205 5.26 -18.36 24.81
CA ILE A 205 4.28 -18.54 25.88
C ILE A 205 5.02 -18.52 27.22
N SER A 206 5.14 -17.36 27.86
CA SER A 206 5.62 -17.26 29.24
C SER A 206 4.45 -17.50 30.18
N ALA A 207 4.07 -18.76 30.33
CA ALA A 207 3.16 -19.21 31.37
C ALA A 207 3.98 -19.66 32.60
N SER A 208 4.39 -18.72 33.44
CA SER A 208 4.85 -19.03 34.80
C SER A 208 3.68 -18.86 35.77
N ALA A 209 2.92 -19.94 35.98
CA ALA A 209 2.07 -20.11 37.16
C ALA A 209 2.66 -21.25 38.00
N SER A 210 3.55 -20.90 38.92
CA SER A 210 3.89 -21.76 40.06
C SER A 210 2.73 -21.68 41.08
N PRO A 211 2.15 -22.81 41.53
CA PRO A 211 1.36 -22.82 42.75
C PRO A 211 2.32 -22.82 43.94
N ALA A 212 2.26 -21.76 44.74
CA ALA A 212 2.87 -21.73 46.06
C ALA A 212 2.08 -22.66 47.00
N SER A 213 2.84 -23.37 47.83
CA SER A 213 2.43 -24.36 48.83
C SER A 213 1.56 -23.81 49.95
#